data_AF-A0A1R2C132-F1
#
_entry.id   AF-A0A1R2C132-F1
#
_cell.length_a   1.000
_cell.length_b   1.000
_cell.length_c   1.000
_cell.angle_alpha   90.00
_cell.angle_beta   90.00
_cell.angle_gamma   90.00
#
_symmetry.space_group_name_H-M   'P 1'
#
loop_
_entity.id
_entity.type
_entity.pdbx_description
1 polymer ?
#
loop_
_entity_poly.entity_id
_entity_poly.type
_entity_poly.pdbx_seq_one_letter_code
_entity_poly.pdbx_strand_id
1 'polypeptide(L)'
;MRCCCENPATEEEKIEKSSKNSKRDSIISKPHISIYPPNAEPKHIDENIVIAAPMPNQEKNSIEYPRLNLKIIESSIVPIGTILKINATGLEGSKRSKNDYKTYIGSQLMDNGEVINDYLIEEEAQGMGRQHLLIKFNPSTSKYMISDLGDGTGTFVKVGTELALKEGFIVSFGNSHMKVISSGSLNSLDKKIVIKFLEGPKINEEYCFQPNDDIILIGRMADCRIRFDDSNLSRYQCNISYHQEKGWMLKDGIGDKKSTNGTWLFVENEFEIHDKLVFKAGKTLFESHIE
;
A
#
# COMPACT_ATOMS: atom_id res chain seq x y z
N MET A 1 31.85 14.92 3.80
CA MET A 1 31.69 14.63 5.24
C MET A 1 31.20 13.19 5.33
N ARG A 2 32.10 12.23 5.58
CA ARG A 2 31.76 10.80 5.68
C ARG A 2 31.21 10.57 7.10
N CYS A 3 29.95 10.17 7.21
CA CYS A 3 29.38 9.78 8.50
C CYS A 3 30.00 8.44 8.87
N CYS A 4 30.86 8.43 9.89
CA CYS A 4 31.43 7.23 10.48
C CYS A 4 30.32 6.47 11.22
N CYS A 5 29.58 5.64 10.51
CA CYS A 5 29.02 4.44 11.13
C CYS A 5 30.14 3.41 11.10
N GLU A 6 30.71 3.11 12.26
CA GLU A 6 31.81 2.15 12.41
C GLU A 6 31.33 0.77 11.96
N ASN A 7 31.89 0.25 10.86
CA ASN A 7 31.72 -1.13 10.45
C ASN A 7 32.60 -2.03 11.34
N PRO A 8 32.07 -3.06 12.02
CA PRO A 8 32.91 -4.15 12.48
C PRO A 8 33.43 -4.94 11.26
N ALA A 9 34.73 -5.23 11.31
CA ALA A 9 35.54 -5.73 10.22
C ALA A 9 35.05 -7.03 9.58
N THR A 10 35.16 -7.08 8.25
CA THR A 10 35.12 -8.28 7.41
C THR A 10 36.45 -9.03 7.47
N GLU A 11 36.42 -10.32 7.84
CA GLU A 11 37.48 -11.28 7.49
C GLU A 11 37.18 -11.88 6.11
N GLU A 12 38.20 -11.82 5.24
CA GLU A 12 38.25 -12.46 3.94
C GLU A 12 38.52 -13.95 4.08
N GLU A 13 37.76 -14.81 3.38
CA GLU A 13 38.27 -16.11 2.96
C GLU A 13 37.89 -16.41 1.50
N LYS A 14 38.94 -16.59 0.69
CA LYS A 14 38.91 -17.06 -0.70
C LYS A 14 38.64 -18.56 -0.72
N ILE A 15 37.65 -19.04 -1.48
CA ILE A 15 37.66 -20.41 -2.01
C ILE A 15 37.16 -20.44 -3.46
N GLU A 16 37.94 -21.14 -4.28
CA GLU A 16 37.80 -21.36 -5.72
C GLU A 16 36.66 -22.33 -6.10
N LYS A 17 36.13 -22.07 -7.31
CA LYS A 17 35.53 -22.98 -8.31
C LYS A 17 35.31 -24.45 -7.92
N SER A 18 34.07 -24.90 -8.05
CA SER A 18 33.78 -26.08 -8.90
C SER A 18 32.32 -26.11 -9.37
N SER A 19 32.18 -26.22 -10.69
CA SER A 19 30.96 -26.53 -11.42
C SER A 19 30.67 -28.02 -11.34
N LYS A 20 29.45 -28.43 -10.95
CA LYS A 20 28.90 -29.76 -11.23
C LYS A 20 27.37 -29.76 -11.26
N ASN A 21 26.86 -30.33 -12.35
CA ASN A 21 25.47 -30.66 -12.68
C ASN A 21 24.68 -31.28 -11.51
N SER A 22 23.40 -30.89 -11.34
CA SER A 22 22.41 -31.79 -10.76
C SER A 22 21.16 -31.86 -11.64
N LYS A 23 20.86 -33.09 -12.04
CA LYS A 23 19.65 -33.53 -12.72
C LYS A 23 18.43 -33.22 -11.85
N ARG A 24 17.35 -32.73 -12.47
CA ARG A 24 16.01 -32.69 -11.87
C ARG A 24 15.35 -34.04 -12.13
N ASP A 25 15.18 -34.82 -11.06
CA ASP A 25 14.28 -35.97 -11.07
C ASP A 25 12.84 -35.49 -10.83
N SER A 26 11.97 -35.92 -11.73
CA SER A 26 10.52 -35.71 -11.72
C SER A 26 9.86 -36.64 -10.71
N ILE A 27 9.27 -36.08 -9.65
CA ILE A 27 8.42 -36.83 -8.72
C ILE A 27 6.99 -36.85 -9.27
N ILE A 28 6.57 -38.06 -9.62
CA ILE A 28 5.21 -38.44 -10.03
C ILE A 28 4.35 -38.52 -8.76
N SER A 29 3.39 -37.61 -8.59
CA SER A 29 2.36 -37.69 -7.56
C SER A 29 1.17 -38.52 -8.08
N LYS A 30 0.85 -39.61 -7.37
CA LYS A 30 -0.33 -40.46 -7.61
C LYS A 30 -1.63 -39.76 -7.17
N PRO A 31 -2.76 -40.00 -7.83
CA PRO A 31 -4.05 -39.47 -7.42
C PRO A 31 -4.65 -40.26 -6.25
N HIS A 32 -5.04 -39.56 -5.18
CA HIS A 32 -5.78 -40.14 -4.07
C HIS A 32 -7.27 -40.12 -4.39
N ILE A 33 -7.85 -41.31 -4.53
CA ILE A 33 -9.29 -41.55 -4.59
C ILE A 33 -9.82 -41.48 -3.16
N SER A 34 -10.88 -40.72 -2.91
CA SER A 34 -11.69 -40.85 -1.69
C SER A 34 -13.17 -40.92 -2.05
N ILE A 35 -13.77 -41.97 -1.52
CA ILE A 35 -15.10 -42.52 -1.73
C ILE A 35 -16.13 -41.72 -0.91
N TYR A 36 -17.24 -41.36 -1.54
CA TYR A 36 -18.45 -40.86 -0.87
C TYR A 36 -19.21 -42.00 -0.20
N PRO A 37 -19.71 -41.83 1.04
CA PRO A 37 -20.86 -42.59 1.52
C PRO A 37 -22.19 -41.84 1.26
N PRO A 38 -23.31 -42.57 1.11
CA PRO A 38 -24.57 -42.06 0.58
C PRO A 38 -25.54 -41.53 1.66
N ASN A 39 -26.33 -40.54 1.22
CA ASN A 39 -27.73 -40.24 1.55
C ASN A 39 -28.31 -40.74 2.89
N ALA A 40 -28.60 -39.79 3.78
CA ALA A 40 -29.60 -39.94 4.83
C ALA A 40 -30.84 -39.10 4.49
N GLU A 41 -32.00 -39.75 4.51
CA GLU A 41 -33.32 -39.18 4.24
C GLU A 41 -33.76 -38.15 5.30
N PRO A 42 -34.55 -37.12 4.93
CA PRO A 42 -35.09 -36.16 5.88
C PRO A 42 -36.29 -36.74 6.64
N LYS A 43 -36.25 -36.65 7.98
CA LYS A 43 -37.39 -36.94 8.85
C LYS A 43 -38.36 -35.74 8.83
N HIS A 44 -39.62 -36.02 8.52
CA HIS A 44 -40.76 -35.14 8.74
C HIS A 44 -40.82 -34.75 10.23
N ILE A 45 -40.84 -33.44 10.51
CA ILE A 45 -41.09 -32.90 11.85
C ILE A 45 -42.42 -32.15 11.78
N ASP A 46 -43.30 -32.49 12.72
CA ASP A 46 -44.66 -32.00 12.85
C ASP A 46 -44.76 -30.47 13.02
N GLU A 47 -45.77 -29.91 12.37
CA GLU A 47 -46.17 -28.50 12.41
C GLU A 47 -46.74 -28.13 13.79
N ASN A 48 -45.89 -27.62 14.68
CA ASN A 48 -46.34 -26.90 15.87
C ASN A 48 -46.53 -25.42 15.53
N ILE A 49 -47.79 -24.97 15.62
CA ILE A 49 -48.22 -23.58 15.47
C ILE A 49 -47.65 -22.77 16.65
N VAL A 50 -46.55 -22.06 16.42
CA VAL A 50 -45.99 -21.09 17.37
C VAL A 50 -46.66 -19.74 17.15
N ILE A 51 -47.54 -19.36 18.07
CA ILE A 51 -48.14 -18.02 18.14
C ILE A 51 -47.05 -17.04 18.58
N ALA A 52 -46.39 -16.38 17.63
CA ALA A 52 -45.36 -15.39 17.91
C ALA A 52 -45.99 -14.09 18.43
N ALA A 53 -45.60 -13.69 19.65
CA ALA A 53 -45.94 -12.39 20.21
C ALA A 53 -45.30 -11.28 19.36
N PRO A 54 -46.00 -10.14 19.13
CA PRO A 54 -45.46 -9.03 18.36
C PRO A 54 -44.23 -8.47 19.08
N MET A 55 -43.05 -8.56 18.44
CA MET A 55 -41.84 -7.95 18.97
C MET A 55 -42.02 -6.43 19.01
N PRO A 56 -41.61 -5.76 20.10
CA PRO A 56 -41.67 -4.31 20.20
C PRO A 56 -40.83 -3.71 19.06
N ASN A 57 -41.45 -2.79 18.32
CA ASN A 57 -40.81 -1.97 17.29
C ASN A 57 -39.57 -1.28 17.88
N GLN A 58 -38.40 -1.91 17.74
CA GLN A 58 -37.14 -1.24 17.94
C GLN A 58 -36.95 -0.35 16.72
N GLU A 59 -37.16 0.95 16.90
CA GLU A 59 -36.72 1.99 15.99
C GLU A 59 -35.22 1.80 15.76
N LYS A 60 -34.87 1.11 14.68
CA LYS A 60 -33.50 0.96 14.22
C LYS A 60 -33.03 2.34 13.81
N ASN A 61 -32.34 3.04 14.70
CA ASN A 61 -31.47 4.15 14.32
C ASN A 61 -30.50 3.60 13.28
N SER A 62 -30.75 3.88 12.01
CA SER A 62 -29.86 3.51 10.92
C SER A 62 -28.60 4.34 11.08
N ILE A 63 -27.54 3.72 11.61
CA ILE A 63 -26.23 4.34 11.67
C ILE A 63 -25.81 4.62 10.23
N GLU A 64 -25.70 5.89 9.88
CA GLU A 64 -25.21 6.33 8.58
C GLU A 64 -23.68 6.37 8.63
N TYR A 65 -23.05 5.60 7.75
CA TYR A 65 -21.59 5.52 7.63
C TYR A 65 -21.10 6.44 6.51
N PRO A 66 -19.88 6.99 6.62
CA PRO A 66 -19.32 7.85 5.58
C PRO A 66 -19.17 7.10 4.26
N ARG A 67 -19.32 7.81 3.15
CA ARG A 67 -19.14 7.27 1.80
C ARG A 67 -17.79 7.73 1.24
N LEU A 68 -17.16 6.88 0.46
CA LEU A 68 -15.91 7.18 -0.23
C LEU A 68 -16.16 7.21 -1.74
N ASN A 69 -15.88 8.36 -2.34
CA ASN A 69 -15.88 8.53 -3.78
C ASN A 69 -14.44 8.58 -4.28
N LEU A 70 -14.07 7.65 -5.16
CA LEU A 70 -12.77 7.67 -5.84
C LEU A 70 -12.93 8.18 -7.26
N LYS A 71 -12.41 9.38 -7.52
CA LYS A 71 -12.38 9.98 -8.84
C LYS A 71 -11.08 9.61 -9.54
N ILE A 72 -11.19 9.04 -10.74
CA ILE A 72 -10.04 8.78 -11.60
C ILE A 72 -9.61 10.12 -12.22
N ILE A 73 -8.41 10.57 -11.88
CA ILE A 73 -7.85 11.86 -12.34
C ILE A 73 -6.85 11.69 -13.48
N GLU A 74 -6.28 10.51 -13.64
CA GLU A 74 -5.39 10.14 -14.74
C GLU A 74 -5.50 8.65 -15.01
N SER A 75 -5.64 8.24 -16.27
CA SER A 75 -5.60 6.84 -16.69
C SER A 75 -5.44 6.78 -18.21
N SER A 76 -4.82 5.72 -18.72
CA SER A 76 -4.79 5.42 -20.16
C SER A 76 -5.94 4.53 -20.62
N ILE A 77 -6.63 3.87 -19.69
CA ILE A 77 -7.66 2.85 -19.99
C ILE A 77 -9.04 3.34 -19.58
N VAL A 78 -9.15 3.91 -18.37
CA VAL A 78 -10.43 4.34 -17.81
C VAL A 78 -10.67 5.81 -18.13
N PRO A 79 -11.87 6.22 -18.56
CA PRO A 79 -12.17 7.63 -18.79
C PRO A 79 -11.89 8.51 -17.56
N ILE A 80 -11.13 9.58 -17.74
CA ILE A 80 -10.84 10.56 -16.69
C ILE A 80 -12.17 11.17 -16.21
N GLY A 81 -12.32 11.30 -14.89
CA GLY A 81 -13.53 11.78 -14.24
C GLY A 81 -14.51 10.67 -13.83
N THR A 82 -14.24 9.41 -14.16
CA THR A 82 -14.99 8.27 -13.63
C THR A 82 -14.95 8.27 -12.10
N ILE A 83 -16.10 8.06 -11.45
CA ILE A 83 -16.24 8.05 -10.00
C ILE A 83 -16.66 6.66 -9.54
N LEU A 84 -15.86 6.04 -8.67
CA LEU A 84 -16.19 4.81 -7.97
C LEU A 84 -16.81 5.16 -6.62
N LYS A 85 -18.04 4.74 -6.37
CA LYS A 85 -18.75 5.01 -5.11
C LYS A 85 -18.65 3.81 -4.21
N ILE A 86 -18.02 3.98 -3.06
CA ILE A 86 -17.79 2.93 -2.06
C ILE A 86 -18.53 3.33 -0.79
N ASN A 87 -19.38 2.43 -0.30
CA ASN A 87 -20.05 2.58 0.99
C ASN A 87 -19.45 1.58 1.99
N ALA A 88 -19.99 1.57 3.22
CA ALA A 88 -19.50 0.67 4.26
C ALA A 88 -19.49 -0.82 3.85
N THR A 89 -20.40 -1.26 2.98
CA THR A 89 -20.47 -2.66 2.54
C THR A 89 -19.54 -3.01 1.36
N GLY A 90 -19.03 -2.02 0.64
CA GLY A 90 -18.18 -2.20 -0.54
C GLY A 90 -18.54 -1.24 -1.67
N LEU A 91 -18.08 -1.57 -2.89
CA LEU A 91 -18.35 -0.78 -4.10
C LEU A 91 -19.81 -0.92 -4.55
N GLU A 92 -20.47 0.21 -4.81
CA GLU A 92 -21.82 0.27 -5.36
C GLU A 92 -21.86 -0.34 -6.77
N GLY A 93 -22.77 -1.30 -6.99
CA GLY A 93 -22.88 -2.00 -8.28
C GLY A 93 -21.81 -3.08 -8.51
N SER A 94 -21.06 -3.48 -7.48
CA SER A 94 -20.06 -4.54 -7.60
C SER A 94 -20.66 -5.87 -8.05
N LYS A 95 -20.01 -6.51 -9.04
CA LYS A 95 -20.32 -7.88 -9.48
C LYS A 95 -19.91 -8.94 -8.45
N ARG A 96 -19.00 -8.62 -7.51
CA ARG A 96 -18.56 -9.55 -6.45
C ARG A 96 -19.66 -9.78 -5.41
N SER A 97 -20.44 -8.73 -5.10
CA SER A 97 -21.65 -8.81 -4.26
C SER A 97 -21.46 -9.51 -2.89
N LYS A 98 -20.30 -9.36 -2.25
CA LYS A 98 -19.97 -10.03 -0.97
C LYS A 98 -20.35 -9.24 0.29
N ASN A 99 -20.53 -7.92 0.19
CA ASN A 99 -20.91 -7.04 1.31
C ASN A 99 -20.04 -7.23 2.58
N ASP A 100 -18.74 -7.41 2.40
CA ASP A 100 -17.78 -7.83 3.44
C ASP A 100 -16.85 -6.70 3.89
N TYR A 101 -17.27 -5.44 3.70
CA TYR A 101 -16.50 -4.22 3.99
C TYR A 101 -15.24 -4.05 3.13
N LYS A 102 -15.13 -4.79 2.01
CA LYS A 102 -13.95 -4.78 1.13
C LYS A 102 -14.32 -4.46 -0.31
N THR A 103 -13.47 -3.65 -0.93
CA THR A 103 -13.48 -3.33 -2.35
C THR A 103 -12.12 -3.66 -2.94
N TYR A 104 -12.11 -4.60 -3.88
CA TYR A 104 -10.93 -5.05 -4.59
C TYR A 104 -10.87 -4.41 -5.98
N ILE A 105 -9.70 -3.89 -6.36
CA ILE A 105 -9.46 -3.32 -7.68
C ILE A 105 -8.25 -4.03 -8.30
N GLY A 106 -8.39 -4.45 -9.56
CA GLY A 106 -7.34 -5.18 -10.28
C GLY A 106 -7.67 -5.38 -11.76
N SER A 107 -6.84 -6.13 -12.46
CA SER A 107 -6.94 -6.36 -13.90
C SER A 107 -7.70 -7.64 -14.29
N GLN A 108 -7.96 -8.55 -13.34
CA GLN A 108 -8.60 -9.83 -13.64
C GLN A 108 -10.01 -9.94 -13.02
N LEU A 109 -11.04 -10.18 -13.83
CA LEU A 109 -12.40 -10.27 -13.31
C LEU A 109 -12.63 -11.54 -12.49
N MET A 110 -12.18 -12.69 -13.02
CA MET A 110 -12.47 -14.01 -12.44
C MET A 110 -11.21 -14.83 -12.23
N ASP A 111 -11.14 -15.55 -11.12
CA ASP A 111 -10.14 -16.59 -10.85
C ASP A 111 -10.86 -17.85 -10.36
N ASN A 112 -10.56 -19.00 -10.97
CA ASN A 112 -11.23 -20.29 -10.69
C ASN A 112 -12.78 -20.25 -10.71
N GLY A 113 -13.36 -19.42 -11.59
CA GLY A 113 -14.81 -19.25 -11.73
C GLY A 113 -15.45 -18.31 -10.70
N GLU A 114 -14.67 -17.74 -9.78
CA GLU A 114 -15.15 -16.74 -8.82
C GLU A 114 -14.75 -15.32 -9.26
N VAL A 115 -15.64 -14.36 -9.06
CA VAL A 115 -15.33 -12.93 -9.29
C VAL A 115 -14.44 -12.43 -8.14
N ILE A 116 -13.24 -11.95 -8.45
CA ILE A 116 -12.24 -11.57 -7.44
C ILE A 116 -12.07 -10.07 -7.24
N ASN A 117 -12.50 -9.25 -8.21
CA ASN A 117 -12.43 -7.79 -8.13
C ASN A 117 -13.82 -7.17 -8.20
N ASP A 118 -14.00 -6.10 -7.43
CA ASP A 118 -15.19 -5.27 -7.45
C ASP A 118 -15.14 -4.28 -8.65
N TYR A 119 -13.94 -3.78 -8.99
CA TYR A 119 -13.70 -2.92 -10.14
C TYR A 119 -12.52 -3.41 -10.98
N LEU A 120 -12.64 -3.30 -12.30
CA LEU A 120 -11.69 -3.83 -13.27
C LEU A 120 -10.96 -2.71 -14.01
N ILE A 121 -9.64 -2.80 -14.07
CA ILE A 121 -8.79 -1.91 -14.87
C ILE A 121 -7.85 -2.79 -15.71
N GLU A 122 -8.23 -3.02 -16.97
CA GLU A 122 -7.48 -3.87 -17.91
C GLU A 122 -6.36 -3.07 -18.58
N GLU A 123 -5.21 -2.97 -17.92
CA GLU A 123 -4.01 -2.41 -18.54
C GLU A 123 -3.32 -3.48 -19.39
N GLU A 124 -3.17 -3.24 -20.70
CA GLU A 124 -2.51 -4.18 -21.63
C GLU A 124 -1.01 -4.41 -21.33
N ALA A 125 -0.39 -3.49 -20.59
CA ALA A 125 1.02 -3.52 -20.21
C ALA A 125 1.20 -3.77 -18.70
N GLN A 126 2.39 -4.18 -18.28
CA GLN A 126 2.73 -4.31 -16.86
C GLN A 126 2.44 -3.00 -16.11
N GLY A 127 1.51 -3.08 -15.15
CA GLY A 127 1.01 -1.94 -14.39
C GLY A 127 0.07 -2.43 -13.30
N MET A 128 -1.19 -2.65 -13.66
CA MET A 128 -2.23 -3.21 -12.81
C MET A 128 -2.11 -4.74 -12.64
N GLY A 129 -2.00 -5.20 -11.41
CA GLY A 129 -1.95 -6.62 -11.05
C GLY A 129 -3.33 -7.28 -11.05
N ARG A 130 -3.38 -8.62 -10.98
CA ARG A 130 -4.64 -9.38 -11.08
C ARG A 130 -5.62 -8.96 -9.99
N GLN A 131 -5.16 -8.87 -8.75
CA GLN A 131 -5.85 -8.23 -7.62
C GLN A 131 -4.85 -7.26 -7.00
N HIS A 132 -4.88 -6.00 -7.41
CA HIS A 132 -3.76 -5.07 -7.19
C HIS A 132 -3.83 -4.40 -5.82
N LEU A 133 -5.01 -3.89 -5.45
CA LEU A 133 -5.21 -3.18 -4.18
C LEU A 133 -6.52 -3.57 -3.52
N LEU A 134 -6.57 -3.34 -2.21
CA LEU A 134 -7.73 -3.50 -1.36
C LEU A 134 -8.08 -2.17 -0.69
N ILE A 135 -9.34 -1.78 -0.76
CA ILE A 135 -9.93 -0.75 0.10
C ILE A 135 -10.86 -1.43 1.09
N LYS A 136 -10.63 -1.18 2.38
CA LYS A 136 -11.37 -1.79 3.48
C LYS A 136 -12.01 -0.72 4.36
N PHE A 137 -13.31 -0.86 4.61
CA PHE A 137 -13.99 -0.06 5.62
C PHE A 137 -13.83 -0.71 7.00
N ASN A 138 -13.51 0.10 8.01
CA ASN A 138 -13.46 -0.34 9.40
C ASN A 138 -14.67 0.22 10.16
N PRO A 139 -15.68 -0.60 10.51
CA PRO A 139 -16.87 -0.14 11.22
C PRO A 139 -16.58 0.43 12.61
N SER A 140 -15.52 -0.04 13.29
CA SER A 140 -15.19 0.41 14.64
C SER A 140 -14.63 1.84 14.66
N THR A 141 -13.92 2.24 13.60
CA THR A 141 -13.34 3.58 13.47
C THR A 141 -14.08 4.47 12.49
N SER A 142 -15.02 3.90 11.73
CA SER A 142 -15.72 4.55 10.61
C SER A 142 -14.76 5.16 9.58
N LYS A 143 -13.68 4.43 9.25
CA LYS A 143 -12.63 4.89 8.33
C LYS A 143 -12.38 3.90 7.21
N TYR A 144 -11.91 4.41 6.08
CA TYR A 144 -11.43 3.61 4.95
C TYR A 144 -9.91 3.48 5.00
N MET A 145 -9.43 2.27 4.73
CA MET A 145 -8.01 1.94 4.64
C MET A 145 -7.70 1.41 3.24
N ILE A 146 -6.53 1.74 2.70
CA ILE A 146 -6.00 1.18 1.45
C ILE A 146 -4.76 0.34 1.72
N SER A 147 -4.63 -0.78 1.02
CA SER A 147 -3.45 -1.65 1.05
C SER A 147 -3.10 -2.13 -0.34
N ASP A 148 -1.80 -2.24 -0.61
CA ASP A 148 -1.28 -3.02 -1.74
C ASP A 148 -1.43 -4.53 -1.47
N LEU A 149 -1.67 -5.31 -2.52
CA LEU A 149 -1.80 -6.78 -2.42
C LEU A 149 -0.61 -7.54 -3.01
N GLY A 150 0.47 -6.84 -3.39
CA GLY A 150 1.69 -7.44 -3.89
C GLY A 150 1.62 -7.96 -5.33
N ASP A 151 0.58 -7.60 -6.09
CA ASP A 151 0.45 -7.95 -7.51
C ASP A 151 0.50 -6.68 -8.37
N GLY A 152 1.38 -6.65 -9.38
CA GLY A 152 1.58 -5.52 -10.28
C GLY A 152 2.72 -4.59 -9.84
N THR A 153 2.62 -3.30 -10.20
CA THR A 153 3.66 -2.29 -9.96
C THR A 153 3.63 -1.65 -8.56
N GLY A 154 2.64 -2.00 -7.75
CA GLY A 154 2.45 -1.47 -6.40
C GLY A 154 1.50 -0.28 -6.32
N THR A 155 0.94 -0.11 -5.13
CA THR A 155 0.03 0.99 -4.76
C THR A 155 0.79 2.06 -3.98
N PHE A 156 0.71 3.31 -4.44
CA PHE A 156 1.45 4.41 -3.80
C PHE A 156 0.56 5.61 -3.51
N VAL A 157 0.67 6.16 -2.31
CA VAL A 157 0.02 7.39 -1.87
C VAL A 157 0.95 8.58 -2.11
N LYS A 158 0.43 9.66 -2.68
CA LYS A 158 1.19 10.91 -2.82
C LYS A 158 1.31 11.60 -1.46
N VAL A 159 2.51 12.02 -1.11
CA VAL A 159 2.77 12.80 0.11
C VAL A 159 2.28 14.23 -0.10
N GLY A 160 1.01 14.47 0.27
CA GLY A 160 0.36 15.78 0.11
C GLY A 160 0.62 16.74 1.27
N THR A 161 0.67 16.21 2.49
CA THR A 161 1.00 16.90 3.75
C THR A 161 2.21 16.25 4.40
N GLU A 162 2.69 16.84 5.50
CA GLU A 162 3.75 16.22 6.30
C GLU A 162 3.33 14.82 6.79
N LEU A 163 4.17 13.84 6.53
CA LEU A 163 3.96 12.43 6.87
C LEU A 163 4.95 12.01 7.95
N ALA A 164 4.44 11.51 9.08
CA ALA A 164 5.30 10.90 10.10
C ALA A 164 5.91 9.60 9.54
N LEU A 165 7.23 9.56 9.43
CA LEU A 165 7.96 8.40 8.96
C LEU A 165 7.94 7.29 10.02
N LYS A 166 7.68 6.07 9.57
CA LYS A 166 7.74 4.86 10.38
C LYS A 166 8.73 3.89 9.79
N GLU A 167 9.28 3.03 10.63
CA GLU A 167 10.09 1.89 10.19
C GLU A 167 9.33 1.05 9.16
N GLY A 168 10.05 0.61 8.13
CA GLY A 168 9.51 -0.16 7.03
C GLY A 168 8.96 0.67 5.88
N PHE A 169 8.66 1.97 6.09
CA PHE A 169 8.13 2.82 5.02
C PHE A 169 9.08 2.88 3.82
N ILE A 170 8.53 2.71 2.62
CA ILE A 170 9.25 2.86 1.36
C ILE A 170 8.72 4.11 0.66
N VAL A 171 9.62 5.06 0.44
CA VAL A 171 9.35 6.36 -0.20
C VAL A 171 9.97 6.33 -1.60
N SER A 172 9.18 6.71 -2.60
CA SER A 172 9.53 6.64 -4.01
C SER A 172 9.47 8.02 -4.66
N PHE A 173 10.48 8.35 -5.45
CA PHE A 173 10.52 9.57 -6.27
C PHE A 173 11.46 9.36 -7.47
N GLY A 174 11.02 9.78 -8.66
CA GLY A 174 11.71 9.40 -9.91
C GLY A 174 11.87 7.88 -9.99
N ASN A 175 13.11 7.42 -10.20
CA ASN A 175 13.48 6.00 -10.22
C ASN A 175 14.16 5.54 -8.91
N SER A 176 14.01 6.30 -7.82
CA SER A 176 14.64 5.98 -6.53
C SER A 176 13.61 5.50 -5.52
N HIS A 177 13.96 4.44 -4.80
CA HIS A 177 13.17 3.88 -3.72
C HIS A 177 14.00 3.86 -2.44
N MET A 178 13.53 4.56 -1.41
CA MET A 178 14.20 4.71 -0.11
C MET A 178 13.38 4.05 0.98
N LYS A 179 13.98 3.12 1.73
CA LYS A 179 13.36 2.47 2.88
C LYS A 179 13.83 3.12 4.18
N VAL A 180 12.90 3.39 5.09
CA VAL A 180 13.19 3.74 6.48
C VAL A 180 13.52 2.45 7.24
N ILE A 181 14.79 2.27 7.58
CA ILE A 181 15.28 1.08 8.30
C ILE A 181 15.02 1.23 9.80
N SER A 182 15.20 2.44 10.33
CA SER A 182 14.88 2.75 11.71
C SER A 182 14.43 4.19 11.78
N SER A 183 13.32 4.43 12.48
CA SER A 183 12.89 5.76 12.88
C SER A 183 12.75 5.69 14.40
N GLY A 184 13.74 6.23 15.13
CA GLY A 184 13.73 6.16 16.59
C GLY A 184 12.37 6.56 17.17
N SER A 185 11.83 5.72 18.06
CA SER A 185 10.55 5.98 18.71
C SER A 185 10.62 7.26 19.55
N LEU A 186 9.50 7.98 19.69
CA LEU A 186 9.39 9.15 20.59
C LEU A 186 9.86 8.83 22.02
N ASN A 187 9.65 7.59 22.45
CA ASN A 187 10.00 7.09 23.79
C ASN A 187 11.40 6.44 23.83
N SER A 188 12.09 6.32 22.69
CA SER A 188 13.44 5.78 22.62
C SER A 188 14.47 6.85 22.98
N LEU A 189 15.54 6.43 23.66
CA LEU A 189 16.74 7.27 23.83
C LEU A 189 17.45 7.49 22.48
N ASP A 190 17.40 6.50 21.60
CA ASP A 190 17.91 6.61 20.23
C ASP A 190 16.80 7.12 19.32
N LYS A 191 16.91 8.40 18.96
CA LYS A 191 15.97 9.13 18.10
C LYS A 191 16.51 9.31 16.68
N LYS A 192 17.58 8.60 16.29
CA LYS A 192 18.13 8.68 14.94
C LYS A 192 17.17 8.11 13.90
N ILE A 193 17.34 8.53 12.65
CA ILE A 193 16.71 7.88 11.49
C ILE A 193 17.80 7.27 10.62
N VAL A 194 17.57 6.03 10.20
CA VAL A 194 18.42 5.33 9.23
C VAL A 194 17.57 5.06 7.99
N ILE A 195 18.06 5.53 6.84
CA ILE A 195 17.43 5.29 5.54
C ILE A 195 18.40 4.54 4.63
N LYS A 196 17.86 3.64 3.81
CA LYS A 196 18.62 2.88 2.81
C LYS A 196 17.93 2.93 1.47
N PHE A 197 18.68 3.19 0.41
CA PHE A 197 18.16 3.13 -0.94
C PHE A 197 18.12 1.69 -1.44
N LEU A 198 16.93 1.24 -1.83
CA LEU A 198 16.67 -0.10 -2.36
C LEU A 198 16.84 -0.16 -3.88
N GLU A 199 16.59 0.97 -4.55
CA GLU A 199 16.65 1.08 -6.01
C GLU A 199 17.01 2.52 -6.42
N GLY A 200 17.53 2.66 -7.63
CA GLY A 200 17.91 3.93 -8.25
C GLY A 200 19.41 4.22 -8.21
N PRO A 201 19.83 5.43 -8.57
CA PRO A 201 21.25 5.81 -8.69
C PRO A 201 22.06 5.68 -7.40
N LYS A 202 21.38 5.60 -6.24
CA LYS A 202 21.98 5.50 -4.91
C LYS A 202 21.79 4.13 -4.26
N ILE A 203 21.45 3.09 -5.03
CA ILE A 203 21.16 1.76 -4.50
C ILE A 203 22.24 1.28 -3.50
N ASN A 204 21.79 0.70 -2.38
CA ASN A 204 22.60 0.26 -1.24
C ASN A 204 23.32 1.35 -0.44
N GLU A 205 23.23 2.63 -0.82
CA GLU A 205 23.70 3.72 0.04
C GLU A 205 22.79 3.83 1.29
N GLU A 206 23.42 4.02 2.44
CA GLU A 206 22.77 4.19 3.73
C GLU A 206 23.13 5.54 4.33
N TYR A 207 22.14 6.19 4.93
CA TYR A 207 22.30 7.48 5.60
C TYR A 207 21.71 7.42 6.99
N CYS A 208 22.44 7.98 7.96
CA CYS A 208 22.04 8.07 9.35
C CYS A 208 22.01 9.54 9.78
N PHE A 209 20.89 9.97 10.37
CA PHE A 209 20.69 11.34 10.83
C PHE A 209 20.19 11.37 12.27
N GLN A 210 20.59 12.42 12.99
CA GLN A 210 20.26 12.70 14.38
C GLN A 210 19.19 13.79 14.48
N PRO A 211 18.40 13.86 15.56
CA PRO A 211 17.41 14.93 15.77
C PRO A 211 17.96 16.36 15.68
N ASN A 212 19.24 16.55 15.98
CA ASN A 212 19.92 17.85 15.93
C ASN A 212 20.47 18.17 14.54
N ASP A 213 20.36 17.25 13.58
CA ASP A 213 20.59 17.60 12.19
C ASP A 213 19.49 18.58 11.74
N ASP A 214 19.91 19.62 11.01
CA ASP A 214 18.99 20.51 10.31
C ASP A 214 18.11 19.73 9.31
N ILE A 215 17.24 20.44 8.60
CA ILE A 215 16.41 19.88 7.53
C ILE A 215 17.28 19.12 6.52
N ILE A 216 16.99 17.82 6.35
CA ILE A 216 17.67 16.94 5.41
C ILE A 216 17.02 17.14 4.04
N LEU A 217 17.67 17.91 3.19
CA LEU A 217 17.21 18.16 1.82
C LEU A 217 17.63 17.02 0.87
N ILE A 218 16.67 16.53 0.09
CA ILE A 218 16.85 15.50 -0.93
C ILE A 218 16.45 16.10 -2.28
N GLY A 219 17.33 16.06 -3.27
CA GLY A 219 17.06 16.65 -4.60
C GLY A 219 18.32 16.81 -5.44
N ARG A 220 18.26 17.62 -6.51
CA ARG A 220 19.40 17.81 -7.43
C ARG A 220 20.32 18.99 -7.12
N MET A 221 19.97 19.84 -6.15
CA MET A 221 20.79 20.99 -5.81
C MET A 221 22.05 20.59 -5.03
N ALA A 222 23.10 21.42 -5.13
CA ALA A 222 24.39 21.17 -4.49
C ALA A 222 24.34 21.26 -2.95
N ASP A 223 23.35 21.96 -2.41
CA ASP A 223 23.07 22.09 -0.97
C ASP A 223 22.22 20.94 -0.42
N CYS A 224 21.72 20.03 -1.25
CA CYS A 224 21.03 18.83 -0.79
C CYS A 224 22.01 17.89 -0.08
N ARG A 225 21.64 17.44 1.12
CA ARG A 225 22.42 16.46 1.89
C ARG A 225 22.43 15.09 1.19
N ILE A 226 21.35 14.75 0.50
CA ILE A 226 21.27 13.61 -0.42
C ILE A 226 21.02 14.14 -1.82
N ARG A 227 22.12 14.34 -2.55
CA ARG A 227 22.10 14.90 -3.90
C ARG A 227 21.95 13.82 -4.97
N PHE A 228 21.14 14.11 -5.98
CA PHE A 228 21.02 13.33 -7.21
C PHE A 228 21.44 14.15 -8.43
N ASP A 229 22.15 13.51 -9.36
CA ASP A 229 22.47 14.10 -10.67
C ASP A 229 21.45 13.64 -11.73
N ASP A 230 20.16 13.87 -11.46
CA ASP A 230 19.03 13.52 -12.34
C ASP A 230 18.21 14.77 -12.68
N SER A 231 18.06 15.04 -13.98
CA SER A 231 17.27 16.17 -14.48
C SER A 231 15.76 16.00 -14.32
N ASN A 232 15.29 14.76 -14.12
CA ASN A 232 13.87 14.44 -13.88
C ASN A 232 13.46 14.64 -12.42
N LEU A 233 14.42 14.89 -11.53
CA LEU A 233 14.15 15.23 -10.14
C LEU A 233 14.06 16.74 -9.93
N SER A 234 13.21 17.12 -8.98
CA SER A 234 13.08 18.52 -8.58
C SER A 234 14.36 19.00 -7.91
N ARG A 235 14.59 20.33 -7.97
CA ARG A 235 15.70 20.97 -7.23
C ARG A 235 15.74 20.52 -5.77
N TYR A 236 14.58 20.54 -5.14
CA TYR A 236 14.28 19.96 -3.84
C TYR A 236 13.09 19.03 -4.03
N GLN A 237 13.33 17.73 -3.98
CA GLN A 237 12.33 16.70 -4.24
C GLN A 237 11.50 16.45 -2.99
N CYS A 238 12.15 16.24 -1.85
CA CYS A 238 11.52 16.14 -0.55
C CYS A 238 12.49 16.57 0.53
N ASN A 239 11.97 16.74 1.74
CA ASN A 239 12.78 16.98 2.91
C ASN A 239 12.33 16.14 4.10
N ILE A 240 13.29 15.81 4.95
CA ILE A 240 13.07 15.11 6.21
C ILE A 240 13.52 16.03 7.34
N SER A 241 12.69 16.17 8.36
CA SER A 241 13.01 16.97 9.55
C SER A 241 12.51 16.28 10.81
N TYR A 242 13.16 16.55 11.94
CA TYR A 242 12.76 16.00 13.23
C TYR A 242 11.90 17.01 14.02
N HIS A 243 10.73 16.57 14.46
CA HIS A 243 9.85 17.32 15.34
C HIS A 243 9.80 16.64 16.71
N GLN A 244 9.94 17.40 17.79
CA GLN A 244 9.98 16.86 19.16
C GLN A 244 8.72 16.06 19.53
N GLU A 245 7.55 16.48 19.04
CA GLU A 245 6.25 15.86 19.37
C GLU A 245 5.82 14.77 18.37
N LYS A 246 6.27 14.87 17.11
CA LYS A 246 5.80 14.00 16.02
C LYS A 246 6.85 13.00 15.54
N GLY A 247 8.11 13.19 15.92
CA GLY A 247 9.25 12.42 15.42
C GLY A 247 9.71 12.90 14.04
N TRP A 248 10.23 11.98 13.23
CA TRP A 248 10.71 12.26 11.88
C TRP A 248 9.55 12.47 10.90
N MET A 249 9.55 13.61 10.24
CA MET A 249 8.51 14.01 9.29
C MET A 249 9.09 14.10 7.88
N LEU A 250 8.38 13.55 6.91
CA LEU A 250 8.63 13.67 5.48
C LEU A 250 7.69 14.72 4.88
N LYS A 251 8.22 15.60 4.04
CA LYS A 251 7.43 16.56 3.27
C LYS A 251 7.87 16.58 1.80
N ASP A 252 6.91 16.65 0.89
CA ASP A 252 7.17 16.84 -0.54
C ASP A 252 7.62 18.28 -0.84
N GLY A 253 8.70 18.43 -1.60
CA GLY A 253 9.28 19.72 -1.97
C GLY A 253 9.92 20.48 -0.81
N ILE A 254 9.88 21.82 -0.86
CA ILE A 254 10.41 22.73 0.17
C ILE A 254 9.51 23.96 0.35
N GLY A 255 9.22 24.31 1.61
CA GLY A 255 8.27 25.39 1.92
C GLY A 255 6.87 25.08 1.35
N ASP A 256 6.37 26.00 0.51
CA ASP A 256 5.08 25.86 -0.20
C ASP A 256 5.23 25.29 -1.62
N LYS A 257 6.46 25.10 -2.09
CA LYS A 257 6.73 24.58 -3.44
C LYS A 257 6.83 23.07 -3.39
N LYS A 258 5.84 22.40 -3.98
CA LYS A 258 5.82 20.94 -4.18
C LYS A 258 6.82 20.51 -5.24
N SER A 259 7.20 19.23 -5.22
CA SER A 259 8.03 18.67 -6.29
C SER A 259 7.21 18.50 -7.57
N THR A 260 7.89 18.51 -8.73
CA THR A 260 7.23 18.42 -10.04
C THR A 260 6.46 17.10 -10.21
N ASN A 261 7.10 15.97 -9.87
CA ASN A 261 6.55 14.63 -10.09
C ASN A 261 5.98 13.99 -8.81
N GLY A 262 5.97 14.73 -7.69
CA GLY A 262 5.51 14.25 -6.40
C GLY A 262 6.50 13.30 -5.71
N THR A 263 6.34 13.20 -4.39
CA THR A 263 6.96 12.19 -3.55
C THR A 263 5.87 11.20 -3.13
N TRP A 264 6.15 9.91 -3.21
CA TRP A 264 5.16 8.85 -3.07
C TRP A 264 5.54 7.89 -1.95
N LEU A 265 4.57 7.42 -1.19
CA LEU A 265 4.72 6.38 -0.16
C LEU A 265 4.15 5.08 -0.72
N PHE A 266 4.93 4.01 -0.76
CA PHE A 266 4.43 2.67 -1.06
C PHE A 266 3.59 2.14 0.10
N VAL A 267 2.42 1.61 -0.20
CA VAL A 267 1.41 1.23 0.80
C VAL A 267 1.39 -0.29 1.00
N GLU A 268 2.47 -0.82 1.58
CA GLU A 268 2.57 -2.26 1.87
C GLU A 268 1.54 -2.72 2.92
N ASN A 269 1.21 -1.84 3.87
CA ASN A 269 0.25 -2.10 4.95
C ASN A 269 -0.94 -1.14 4.87
N GLU A 270 -1.98 -1.39 5.66
CA GLU A 270 -3.17 -0.53 5.73
C GLU A 270 -2.80 0.95 5.99
N PHE A 271 -3.17 1.83 5.05
CA PHE A 271 -3.01 3.28 5.15
C PHE A 271 -4.38 3.97 5.13
N GLU A 272 -4.59 4.92 6.03
CA GLU A 272 -5.87 5.61 6.16
C GLU A 272 -6.12 6.54 4.97
N ILE A 273 -7.25 6.35 4.29
CA ILE A 273 -7.75 7.26 3.27
C ILE A 273 -8.40 8.45 3.96
N HIS A 274 -7.93 9.66 3.62
CA HIS A 274 -8.51 10.93 4.03
C HIS A 274 -8.97 11.72 2.80
N ASP A 275 -9.82 12.72 2.99
CA ASP A 275 -10.32 13.56 1.90
C ASP A 275 -9.16 14.17 1.08
N LYS A 276 -9.30 14.13 -0.25
CA LYS A 276 -8.30 14.58 -1.25
C LYS A 276 -6.99 13.83 -1.21
N LEU A 277 -6.95 12.64 -0.62
CA LEU A 277 -5.82 11.74 -0.79
C LEU A 277 -5.69 11.36 -2.26
N VAL A 278 -4.51 11.59 -2.83
CA VAL A 278 -4.15 11.14 -4.17
C VAL A 278 -3.30 9.90 -4.06
N PHE A 279 -3.65 8.84 -4.78
CA PHE A 279 -2.85 7.62 -4.86
C PHE A 279 -2.82 7.10 -6.29
N LYS A 280 -1.84 6.25 -6.59
CA LYS A 280 -1.67 5.57 -7.87
C LYS A 280 -1.63 4.05 -7.68
N ALA A 281 -2.16 3.35 -8.67
CA ALA A 281 -2.11 1.90 -8.81
C ALA A 281 -2.01 1.60 -10.31
N GLY A 282 -0.98 0.85 -10.70
CA GLY A 282 -0.62 0.74 -12.13
C GLY A 282 -0.34 2.11 -12.74
N LYS A 283 -0.99 2.40 -13.87
CA LYS A 283 -0.92 3.70 -14.57
C LYS A 283 -2.10 4.61 -14.29
N THR A 284 -2.90 4.28 -13.27
CA THR A 284 -4.12 5.03 -12.93
C THR A 284 -3.92 5.80 -11.62
N LEU A 285 -4.25 7.10 -11.63
CA LEU A 285 -4.29 7.95 -10.45
C LEU A 285 -5.74 8.18 -10.01
N PHE A 286 -5.92 8.12 -8.70
CA PHE A 286 -7.19 8.33 -8.02
C PHE A 286 -7.08 9.51 -7.06
N GLU A 287 -8.14 10.28 -6.95
CA GLU A 287 -8.38 11.26 -5.89
C GLU A 287 -9.59 10.82 -5.08
N SER A 288 -9.45 10.83 -3.75
CA SER A 288 -10.54 10.45 -2.85
C SER A 288 -11.35 11.65 -2.37
N HIS A 289 -12.65 11.43 -2.18
CA HIS A 289 -13.56 12.35 -1.52
C HIS A 289 -14.40 11.59 -0.49
N ILE A 290 -14.45 12.08 0.74
CA ILE A 290 -15.23 11.46 1.82
C ILE A 290 -16.49 12.32 2.05
N GLU A 291 -17.66 11.69 1.97
CA GLU A 291 -18.99 12.29 2.18
C GLU A 291 -19.64 11.79 3.47
#